data_AF-A0A427TAP5-F1
#
_entry.id   AF-A0A427TAP5-F1
#
_cell.length_a   1.000
_cell.length_b   1.000
_cell.length_c   1.000
_cell.angle_alpha   90.00
_cell.angle_beta   90.00
_cell.angle_gamma   90.00
#
_symmetry.space_group_name_H-M   'P 1'
#
loop_
_entity.id
_entity.type
_entity.pdbx_description
1 polymer ?
#
loop_
_entity_poly.entity_id
_entity_poly.type
_entity_poly.pdbx_seq_one_letter_code
_entity_poly.pdbx_strand_id
1 'polypeptide(L)'
;MVAPEKPQSAPKTTQFAVGVRGYNQRQVDERLAELTKEMRETARSRDEAVATSSDLTKALAYAQKELAETKAALARMSSSPSGAGAMAERVRMMMQLAEEEIADLRAAAEADAASTRDQADKYAHETRRTADKLAKDAEEERARLLSEAKGEIEKLNAAAGAKRVEQAAAAERARKEADAKAEAAAAAARQEADRVAAEELARKKKAFEDEYAAKRKAFEDEVARKQQETESALTSARAQQTEADRNRKLALDLRKKVAERIAATDVAVQEAMRLLAPVEEAPSNGDRKPSPAPAPAPAAKG
;
A
#
# COMPACT_ATOMS: atom_id res chain seq x y z
N MET A 1 39.51 92.38 -7.50
CA MET A 1 39.82 92.84 -6.13
C MET A 1 40.53 91.70 -5.43
N VAL A 2 41.79 91.89 -5.02
CA VAL A 2 42.53 90.87 -4.25
C VAL A 2 42.36 91.19 -2.77
N ALA A 3 41.98 90.21 -1.96
CA ALA A 3 41.84 90.38 -0.52
C ALA A 3 43.22 90.52 0.15
N PRO A 4 43.38 91.35 1.19
CA PRO A 4 44.65 91.46 1.90
C PRO A 4 44.95 90.16 2.66
N GLU A 5 46.10 89.56 2.41
CA GLU A 5 46.60 88.45 3.22
C GLU A 5 46.77 88.90 4.67
N LYS A 6 46.34 88.05 5.61
CA LYS A 6 46.54 88.29 7.04
C LYS A 6 48.03 88.10 7.37
N PRO A 7 48.66 89.00 8.16
CA PRO A 7 50.06 88.83 8.55
C PRO A 7 50.23 87.52 9.33
N GLN A 8 51.13 86.67 8.84
CA GLN A 8 51.46 85.40 9.47
C GLN A 8 52.10 85.66 10.84
N SER A 9 51.55 85.05 11.88
CA SER A 9 51.98 85.27 13.27
C SER A 9 53.45 84.88 13.44
N ALA A 10 54.28 85.81 13.91
CA ALA A 10 55.68 85.54 14.21
C ALA A 10 55.81 84.40 15.24
N PRO A 11 56.83 83.52 15.12
CA PRO A 11 56.98 82.37 16.00
C PRO A 11 57.24 82.82 17.44
N LYS A 12 56.39 82.33 18.37
CA LYS A 12 56.59 82.53 19.81
C LYS A 12 57.87 81.82 20.23
N THR A 13 58.89 82.56 20.65
CA THR A 13 60.12 81.98 21.18
C THR A 13 59.88 81.39 22.57
N THR A 14 59.60 80.10 22.64
CA THR A 14 59.56 79.35 23.89
C THR A 14 60.95 79.27 24.51
N GLN A 15 61.16 80.02 25.58
CA GLN A 15 62.39 79.97 26.38
C GLN A 15 62.69 78.54 26.88
N PHE A 16 63.94 78.10 26.73
CA PHE A 16 64.39 76.77 27.13
C PHE A 16 64.34 76.58 28.65
N ALA A 17 63.94 75.39 29.11
CA ALA A 17 63.99 75.04 30.52
C ALA A 17 65.45 74.95 31.01
N VAL A 18 65.73 75.50 32.19
CA VAL A 18 67.06 75.51 32.81
C VAL A 18 67.12 74.44 33.91
N GLY A 19 68.08 73.53 33.80
CA GLY A 19 68.45 72.57 34.84
C GLY A 19 69.71 72.99 35.60
N VAL A 20 70.14 72.13 36.53
CA VAL A 20 71.25 72.39 37.48
C VAL A 20 72.61 72.69 36.80
N ARG A 21 72.76 72.37 35.51
CA ARG A 21 73.98 72.64 34.70
C ARG A 21 73.69 73.42 33.40
N GLY A 22 72.66 74.26 33.38
CA GLY A 22 72.28 75.07 32.21
C GLY A 22 71.05 74.53 31.48
N TYR A 23 70.86 74.91 30.22
CA TYR A 23 69.67 74.52 29.44
C TYR A 23 69.51 73.01 29.28
N ASN A 24 68.27 72.55 29.23
CA ASN A 24 67.93 71.15 28.95
C ASN A 24 68.36 70.77 27.52
N GLN A 25 69.49 70.06 27.42
CA GLN A 25 70.10 69.66 26.15
C GLN A 25 69.10 68.99 25.21
N ARG A 26 68.27 68.05 25.71
CA ARG A 26 67.29 67.35 24.86
C ARG A 26 66.27 68.31 24.23
N GLN A 27 65.79 69.31 24.99
CA GLN A 27 64.87 70.33 24.49
C GLN A 27 65.54 71.28 23.48
N VAL A 28 66.83 71.56 23.67
CA VAL A 28 67.62 72.38 22.73
C VAL A 28 67.86 71.61 21.44
N ASP A 29 68.24 70.33 21.50
CA ASP A 29 68.47 69.47 20.34
C ASP A 29 67.18 69.23 19.55
N GLU A 30 66.06 68.96 20.24
CA GLU A 30 64.72 68.88 19.65
C GLU A 30 64.38 70.17 18.89
N ARG A 31 64.56 71.35 19.50
CA ARG A 31 64.25 72.64 18.83
C ARG A 31 65.24 73.00 17.72
N LEU A 32 66.51 72.62 17.81
CA LEU A 32 67.49 72.80 16.74
C LEU A 32 67.18 71.90 15.54
N ALA A 33 66.71 70.67 15.79
CA ALA A 33 66.24 69.76 14.74
C ALA A 33 64.98 70.31 14.05
N GLU A 34 64.00 70.82 14.82
CA GLU A 34 62.84 71.54 14.29
C GLU A 34 63.25 72.76 13.46
N LEU A 35 64.09 73.65 14.00
CA LEU A 35 64.54 74.85 13.29
C LEU A 35 65.31 74.51 12.01
N THR A 36 66.12 73.45 12.03
CA THR A 36 66.83 72.95 10.83
C THR A 36 65.85 72.40 9.79
N LYS A 37 64.76 71.77 10.23
CA LYS A 37 63.67 71.32 9.34
C LYS A 37 62.91 72.52 8.76
N GLU A 38 62.48 73.46 9.61
CA GLU A 38 61.83 74.72 9.21
C GLU A 38 62.69 75.50 8.20
N MET A 39 64.01 75.59 8.42
CA MET A 39 64.94 76.21 7.47
C MET A 39 65.02 75.48 6.12
N ARG A 40 65.04 74.13 6.12
CA ARG A 40 65.06 73.35 4.87
C ARG A 40 63.75 73.47 4.09
N GLU A 41 62.62 73.43 4.79
CA GLU A 41 61.29 73.65 4.20
C GLU A 41 61.19 75.08 3.63
N THR A 42 61.59 76.10 4.40
CA THR A 42 61.62 77.50 3.94
C THR A 42 62.56 77.71 2.75
N ALA A 43 63.76 77.10 2.76
CA ALA A 43 64.69 77.18 1.63
C ALA A 43 64.10 76.54 0.37
N ARG A 44 63.48 75.36 0.50
CA ARG A 44 62.79 74.69 -0.59
C ARG A 44 61.64 75.54 -1.16
N SER A 45 60.76 76.06 -0.31
CA SER A 45 59.64 76.92 -0.76
C SER A 45 60.13 78.22 -1.39
N ARG A 46 61.24 78.80 -0.90
CA ARG A 46 61.91 79.93 -1.56
C ARG A 46 62.40 79.55 -2.96
N ASP A 47 63.05 78.39 -3.11
CA ASP A 47 63.62 77.97 -4.40
C ASP A 47 62.52 77.62 -5.41
N GLU A 48 61.41 77.02 -4.95
CA GLU A 48 60.16 76.84 -5.73
C GLU A 48 59.52 78.19 -6.12
N ALA A 49 59.50 79.18 -5.23
CA ALA A 49 59.01 80.54 -5.50
C ALA A 49 59.91 81.31 -6.48
N VAL A 50 61.24 81.14 -6.41
CA VAL A 50 62.19 81.74 -7.36
C VAL A 50 62.05 81.09 -8.74
N ALA A 51 61.88 79.78 -8.82
CA ALA A 51 61.63 79.06 -10.08
C ALA A 51 60.35 79.58 -10.76
N THR A 52 59.23 79.56 -10.05
CA THR A 52 57.93 80.07 -10.55
C THR A 52 57.97 81.56 -10.91
N SER A 53 58.65 82.40 -10.14
CA SER A 53 58.89 83.81 -10.51
C SER A 53 59.69 83.95 -11.81
N SER A 54 60.71 83.10 -12.02
CA SER A 54 61.49 83.09 -13.26
C SER A 54 60.65 82.67 -14.47
N ASP A 55 59.75 81.71 -14.32
CA ASP A 55 58.87 81.23 -15.40
C ASP A 55 57.75 82.22 -15.72
N LEU A 56 57.15 82.85 -14.70
CA LEU A 56 56.23 83.96 -14.88
C LEU A 56 56.90 85.15 -15.59
N THR A 57 58.17 85.44 -15.29
CA THR A 57 58.94 86.49 -15.99
C THR A 57 59.15 86.16 -17.47
N LYS A 58 59.46 84.89 -17.80
CA LYS A 58 59.55 84.43 -19.20
C LYS A 58 58.21 84.53 -19.93
N ALA A 59 57.13 84.07 -19.30
CA ALA A 59 55.78 84.13 -19.86
C ALA A 59 55.31 85.58 -20.09
N LEU A 60 55.61 86.49 -19.16
CA LEU A 60 55.32 87.91 -19.28
C LEU A 60 56.12 88.58 -20.41
N ALA A 61 57.43 88.27 -20.54
CA ALA A 61 58.24 88.78 -21.64
C ALA A 61 57.77 88.28 -23.01
N TYR A 62 57.34 87.01 -23.09
CA TYR A 62 56.74 86.42 -24.28
C TYR A 62 55.41 87.12 -24.65
N ALA A 63 54.49 87.26 -23.68
CA ALA A 63 53.21 87.95 -23.89
C ALA A 63 53.39 89.43 -24.26
N GLN A 64 54.38 90.13 -23.68
CA GLN A 64 54.72 91.51 -24.08
C GLN A 64 55.20 91.60 -25.53
N LYS A 65 55.99 90.61 -25.99
CA LYS A 65 56.46 90.53 -27.37
C LYS A 65 55.28 90.28 -28.34
N GLU A 66 54.44 89.28 -28.09
CA GLU A 66 53.26 89.02 -28.92
C GLU A 66 52.30 90.23 -28.95
N LEU A 67 52.11 90.91 -27.82
CA LEU A 67 51.29 92.12 -27.73
C LEU A 67 51.89 93.29 -28.51
N ALA A 68 53.21 93.38 -28.66
CA ALA A 68 53.86 94.36 -29.54
C ALA A 68 53.70 94.00 -31.02
N GLU A 69 53.87 92.71 -31.37
CA GLU A 69 53.75 92.20 -32.75
C GLU A 69 52.31 92.32 -33.27
N THR A 70 51.31 91.94 -32.47
CA THR A 70 49.88 92.09 -32.78
C THR A 70 49.46 93.56 -32.90
N LYS A 71 49.93 94.46 -32.02
CA LYS A 71 49.70 95.90 -32.16
C LYS A 71 50.30 96.45 -33.46
N ALA A 72 51.49 96.00 -33.84
CA ALA A 72 52.11 96.40 -35.10
C ALA A 72 51.35 95.86 -36.32
N ALA A 73 50.83 94.63 -36.26
CA ALA A 73 49.96 94.08 -37.30
C ALA A 73 48.63 94.85 -37.44
N LEU A 74 47.96 95.12 -36.32
CA LEU A 74 46.73 95.91 -36.29
C LEU A 74 46.92 97.32 -36.84
N ALA A 75 48.04 97.99 -36.50
CA ALA A 75 48.37 99.31 -37.04
C ALA A 75 48.52 99.29 -38.57
N ARG A 76 49.19 98.27 -39.13
CA ARG A 76 49.31 98.05 -40.59
C ARG A 76 47.95 97.81 -41.26
N MET A 77 47.05 97.08 -40.59
CA MET A 77 45.69 96.85 -41.08
C MET A 77 44.84 98.14 -41.07
N SER A 78 44.96 98.97 -40.02
CA SER A 78 44.20 100.21 -39.91
C SER A 78 44.69 101.32 -40.84
N SER A 79 45.99 101.39 -41.14
CA SER A 79 46.58 102.50 -41.91
C SER A 79 46.32 102.42 -43.41
N SER A 80 45.99 101.24 -43.96
CA SER A 80 45.62 101.08 -45.38
C SER A 80 44.76 99.81 -45.57
N PRO A 81 43.44 99.88 -45.30
CA PRO A 81 42.55 98.72 -45.33
C PRO A 81 42.43 98.00 -46.68
N SER A 82 42.83 98.64 -47.79
CA SER A 82 42.88 98.07 -49.15
C SER A 82 44.30 97.71 -49.62
N GLY A 83 45.34 97.94 -48.81
CA GLY A 83 46.72 97.60 -49.14
C GLY A 83 47.01 96.11 -49.05
N ALA A 84 47.96 95.62 -49.84
CA ALA A 84 48.32 94.19 -49.92
C ALA A 84 48.69 93.60 -48.55
N GLY A 85 49.37 94.36 -47.68
CA GLY A 85 49.69 93.94 -46.31
C GLY A 85 48.43 93.72 -45.44
N ALA A 86 47.47 94.63 -45.48
CA ALA A 86 46.21 94.51 -44.72
C ALA A 86 45.34 93.35 -45.23
N MET A 87 45.39 93.05 -46.54
CA MET A 87 44.76 91.86 -47.11
C MET A 87 45.43 90.57 -46.61
N ALA A 88 46.76 90.50 -46.61
CA ALA A 88 47.50 89.33 -46.16
C ALA A 88 47.27 89.00 -44.66
N GLU A 89 47.26 90.03 -43.79
CA GLU A 89 46.98 89.82 -42.36
C GLU A 89 45.50 89.39 -42.13
N ARG A 90 44.53 89.89 -42.91
CA ARG A 90 43.15 89.38 -42.84
C ARG A 90 43.03 87.93 -43.29
N VAL A 91 43.74 87.52 -44.34
CA VAL A 91 43.73 86.11 -44.79
C VAL A 91 44.33 85.21 -43.71
N ARG A 92 45.41 85.63 -43.03
CA ARG A 92 45.94 84.90 -41.87
C ARG A 92 44.91 84.76 -40.75
N MET A 93 44.25 85.85 -40.36
CA MET A 93 43.23 85.82 -39.31
C MET A 93 42.03 84.93 -39.68
N MET A 94 41.58 84.95 -40.94
CA MET A 94 40.53 84.04 -41.40
C MET A 94 40.98 82.58 -41.40
N MET A 95 42.26 82.29 -41.70
CA MET A 95 42.79 80.93 -41.64
C MET A 95 42.94 80.44 -40.19
N GLN A 96 43.38 81.31 -39.27
CA GLN A 96 43.41 81.00 -37.83
C GLN A 96 42.00 80.77 -37.26
N LEU A 97 41.02 81.60 -37.61
CA LEU A 97 39.62 81.37 -37.23
C LEU A 97 39.07 80.05 -37.79
N ALA A 98 39.43 79.69 -39.02
CA ALA A 98 39.04 78.40 -39.60
C ALA A 98 39.75 77.21 -38.92
N GLU A 99 41.01 77.37 -38.49
CA GLU A 99 41.74 76.37 -37.71
C GLU A 99 41.11 76.18 -36.31
N GLU A 100 40.72 77.27 -35.64
CA GLU A 100 39.97 77.26 -34.38
C GLU A 100 38.59 76.58 -34.55
N GLU A 101 37.80 76.95 -35.57
CA GLU A 101 36.49 76.35 -35.86
C GLU A 101 36.61 74.86 -36.21
N ILE A 102 37.67 74.44 -36.93
CA ILE A 102 37.96 73.02 -37.18
C ILE A 102 38.35 72.29 -35.89
N ALA A 103 39.08 72.93 -34.97
CA ALA A 103 39.43 72.35 -33.68
C ALA A 103 38.19 72.16 -32.80
N ASP A 104 37.31 73.15 -32.73
CA ASP A 104 36.04 73.08 -32.01
C ASP A 104 35.10 72.01 -32.59
N LEU A 105 34.97 71.93 -33.93
CA LEU A 105 34.19 70.88 -34.59
C LEU A 105 34.75 69.47 -34.32
N ARG A 106 36.07 69.32 -34.24
CA ARG A 106 36.70 68.04 -33.85
C ARG A 106 36.45 67.71 -32.38
N ALA A 107 36.61 68.66 -31.47
CA ALA A 107 36.35 68.48 -30.05
C ALA A 107 34.88 68.11 -29.79
N ALA A 108 33.94 68.75 -30.49
CA ALA A 108 32.52 68.41 -30.45
C ALA A 108 32.25 67.00 -30.98
N ALA A 109 32.80 66.63 -32.15
CA ALA A 109 32.64 65.30 -32.72
C ALA A 109 33.27 64.18 -31.85
N GLU A 110 34.40 64.45 -31.19
CA GLU A 110 35.01 63.53 -30.22
C GLU A 110 34.17 63.38 -28.96
N ALA A 111 33.60 64.48 -28.44
CA ALA A 111 32.69 64.46 -27.29
C ALA A 111 31.38 63.70 -27.61
N ASP A 112 30.79 63.91 -28.77
CA ASP A 112 29.60 63.19 -29.23
C ASP A 112 29.88 61.70 -29.46
N ALA A 113 31.04 61.36 -30.02
CA ALA A 113 31.48 59.98 -30.18
C ALA A 113 31.73 59.29 -28.83
N ALA A 114 32.31 59.99 -27.85
CA ALA A 114 32.47 59.50 -26.49
C ALA A 114 31.11 59.29 -25.80
N SER A 115 30.21 60.29 -25.85
CA SER A 115 28.85 60.22 -25.32
C SER A 115 28.06 59.05 -25.91
N THR A 116 28.17 58.83 -27.22
CA THR A 116 27.52 57.72 -27.93
C THR A 116 28.05 56.36 -27.47
N ARG A 117 29.37 56.21 -27.27
CA ARG A 117 29.99 54.99 -26.72
C ARG A 117 29.54 54.73 -25.29
N ASP A 118 29.59 55.75 -24.43
CA ASP A 118 29.12 55.68 -23.05
C ASP A 118 27.65 55.25 -22.94
N GLN A 119 26.78 55.75 -23.84
CA GLN A 119 25.37 55.35 -23.89
C GLN A 119 25.21 53.90 -24.38
N ALA A 120 25.96 53.49 -25.40
CA ALA A 120 25.95 52.12 -25.91
C ALA A 120 26.42 51.11 -24.85
N ASP A 121 27.50 51.43 -24.12
CA ASP A 121 28.03 50.60 -23.04
C ASP A 121 27.06 50.50 -21.87
N LYS A 122 26.45 51.63 -21.45
CA LYS A 122 25.39 51.63 -20.42
C LYS A 122 24.21 50.75 -20.84
N TYR A 123 23.72 50.90 -22.07
CA TYR A 123 22.63 50.08 -22.61
C TYR A 123 22.99 48.59 -22.68
N ALA A 124 24.22 48.25 -23.11
CA ALA A 124 24.69 46.87 -23.16
C ALA A 124 24.83 46.26 -21.76
N HIS A 125 25.34 47.00 -20.78
CA HIS A 125 25.42 46.58 -19.39
C HIS A 125 24.04 46.39 -18.74
N GLU A 126 23.11 47.31 -18.97
CA GLU A 126 21.73 47.21 -18.47
C GLU A 126 21.00 46.03 -19.11
N THR A 127 21.11 45.85 -20.44
CA THR A 127 20.52 44.73 -21.16
C THR A 127 21.06 43.37 -20.68
N ARG A 128 22.37 43.26 -20.41
CA ARG A 128 22.94 42.04 -19.81
C ARG A 128 22.39 41.83 -18.39
N ARG A 129 22.36 42.87 -17.56
CA ARG A 129 21.86 42.79 -16.18
C ARG A 129 20.38 42.39 -16.10
N THR A 130 19.54 42.87 -17.02
CA THR A 130 18.12 42.50 -17.07
C THR A 130 17.93 41.08 -17.60
N ALA A 131 18.71 40.65 -18.60
CA ALA A 131 18.72 39.26 -19.07
C ALA A 131 19.19 38.28 -17.99
N ASP A 132 20.31 38.57 -17.30
CA ASP A 132 20.84 37.77 -16.20
C ASP A 132 19.85 37.66 -15.03
N LYS A 133 19.13 38.75 -14.75
CA LYS A 133 18.07 38.75 -13.73
C LYS A 133 16.88 37.88 -14.17
N LEU A 134 16.37 38.08 -15.39
CA LEU A 134 15.24 37.32 -15.91
C LEU A 134 15.54 35.82 -15.98
N ALA A 135 16.78 35.44 -16.33
CA ALA A 135 17.23 34.05 -16.30
C ALA A 135 17.18 33.46 -14.88
N LYS A 136 17.67 34.18 -13.87
CA LYS A 136 17.60 33.75 -12.47
C LYS A 136 16.17 33.67 -11.94
N ASP A 137 15.37 34.71 -12.17
CA ASP A 137 13.97 34.74 -11.76
C ASP A 137 13.20 33.53 -12.35
N ALA A 138 13.46 33.16 -13.62
CA ALA A 138 12.89 31.99 -14.28
C ALA A 138 13.45 30.63 -13.78
N GLU A 139 14.73 30.57 -13.41
CA GLU A 139 15.33 29.39 -12.77
C GLU A 139 14.75 29.14 -11.37
N GLU A 140 14.56 30.20 -10.58
CA GLU A 140 13.92 30.15 -9.26
C GLU A 140 12.44 29.74 -9.36
N GLU A 141 11.67 30.31 -10.29
CA GLU A 141 10.29 29.91 -10.55
C GLU A 141 10.20 28.44 -10.98
N ARG A 142 11.06 28.00 -11.90
CA ARG A 142 11.13 26.61 -12.34
C ARG A 142 11.49 25.66 -11.19
N ALA A 143 12.46 26.03 -10.35
CA ALA A 143 12.85 25.23 -9.19
C ALA A 143 11.71 25.12 -8.17
N ARG A 144 10.99 26.22 -7.94
CA ARG A 144 9.80 26.26 -7.09
C ARG A 144 8.68 25.36 -7.62
N LEU A 145 8.29 25.51 -8.89
CA LEU A 145 7.25 24.69 -9.53
C LEU A 145 7.61 23.20 -9.52
N LEU A 146 8.88 22.84 -9.74
CA LEU A 146 9.35 21.46 -9.64
C LEU A 146 9.28 20.92 -8.20
N SER A 147 9.53 21.76 -7.18
CA SER A 147 9.40 21.39 -5.77
C SER A 147 7.93 21.18 -5.38
N GLU A 148 7.05 22.11 -5.77
CA GLU A 148 5.60 22.02 -5.54
C GLU A 148 5.01 20.77 -6.24
N ALA A 149 5.37 20.53 -7.50
CA ALA A 149 4.92 19.35 -8.25
C ALA A 149 5.41 18.03 -7.63
N LYS A 150 6.67 17.96 -7.16
CA LYS A 150 7.19 16.78 -6.44
C LYS A 150 6.41 16.53 -5.15
N GLY A 151 6.20 17.56 -4.34
CA GLY A 151 5.43 17.45 -3.09
C GLY A 151 3.98 17.01 -3.33
N GLU A 152 3.36 17.45 -4.42
CA GLU A 152 2.00 17.02 -4.78
C GLU A 152 1.97 15.57 -5.28
N ILE A 153 2.95 15.15 -6.09
CA ILE A 153 3.11 13.74 -6.49
C ILE A 153 3.34 12.83 -5.26
N GLU A 154 4.15 13.26 -4.29
CA GLU A 154 4.37 12.53 -3.05
C GLU A 154 3.09 12.38 -2.22
N LYS A 155 2.31 13.46 -2.03
CA LYS A 155 1.00 13.41 -1.36
C LYS A 155 0.03 12.48 -2.08
N LEU A 156 -0.08 12.57 -3.41
CA LEU A 156 -0.98 11.73 -4.21
C LEU A 156 -0.58 10.25 -4.13
N ASN A 157 0.72 9.95 -4.18
CA ASN A 157 1.24 8.59 -3.99
C ASN A 157 0.98 8.06 -2.57
N ALA A 158 1.17 8.89 -1.53
CA ALA A 158 0.86 8.53 -0.15
C ALA A 158 -0.64 8.26 0.05
N ALA A 159 -1.51 9.12 -0.49
CA ALA A 159 -2.96 8.96 -0.43
C ALA A 159 -3.44 7.72 -1.22
N ALA A 160 -2.85 7.45 -2.39
CA ALA A 160 -3.12 6.24 -3.16
C ALA A 160 -2.63 4.97 -2.44
N GLY A 161 -1.46 5.04 -1.78
CA GLY A 161 -0.92 3.98 -0.94
C GLY A 161 -1.85 3.66 0.25
N ALA A 162 -2.29 4.69 0.98
CA ALA A 162 -3.24 4.55 2.08
C ALA A 162 -4.55 3.90 1.62
N LYS A 163 -5.14 4.36 0.50
CA LYS A 163 -6.35 3.76 -0.09
C LYS A 163 -6.15 2.30 -0.49
N ARG A 164 -4.99 1.91 -1.02
CA ARG A 164 -4.67 0.51 -1.34
C ARG A 164 -4.62 -0.37 -0.08
N VAL A 165 -4.00 0.13 1.00
CA VAL A 165 -3.95 -0.59 2.29
C VAL A 165 -5.35 -0.72 2.90
N GLU A 166 -6.16 0.34 2.87
CA GLU A 166 -7.54 0.33 3.34
C GLU A 166 -8.40 -0.68 2.54
N GLN A 167 -8.31 -0.65 1.20
CA GLN A 167 -9.02 -1.59 0.32
C GLN A 167 -8.57 -3.03 0.54
N ALA A 168 -7.27 -3.28 0.74
CA ALA A 168 -6.76 -4.62 1.04
C ALA A 168 -7.31 -5.14 2.38
N ALA A 169 -7.30 -4.30 3.43
CA ALA A 169 -7.85 -4.66 4.74
C ALA A 169 -9.37 -4.86 4.70
N ALA A 170 -10.11 -4.06 3.91
CA ALA A 170 -11.54 -4.24 3.69
C ALA A 170 -11.85 -5.55 2.95
N ALA A 171 -11.07 -5.88 1.91
CA ALA A 171 -11.20 -7.14 1.18
C ALA A 171 -10.86 -8.37 2.06
N GLU A 172 -9.86 -8.26 2.93
CA GLU A 172 -9.51 -9.31 3.89
C GLU A 172 -10.64 -9.56 4.91
N ARG A 173 -11.22 -8.48 5.47
CA ARG A 173 -12.40 -8.57 6.36
C ARG A 173 -13.58 -9.22 5.64
N ALA A 174 -13.90 -8.77 4.43
CA ALA A 174 -14.99 -9.33 3.64
C ALA A 174 -14.80 -10.82 3.33
N ARG A 175 -13.57 -11.28 3.07
CA ARG A 175 -13.25 -12.71 2.94
C ARG A 175 -13.49 -13.46 4.24
N LYS A 176 -12.90 -13.01 5.36
CA LYS A 176 -13.09 -13.64 6.68
C LYS A 176 -14.56 -13.73 7.10
N GLU A 177 -15.36 -12.69 6.80
CA GLU A 177 -16.81 -12.72 7.03
C GLU A 177 -17.55 -13.70 6.11
N ALA A 178 -17.15 -13.82 4.85
CA ALA A 178 -17.72 -14.78 3.91
C ALA A 178 -17.37 -16.23 4.31
N ASP A 179 -16.11 -16.48 4.69
CA ASP A 179 -15.62 -17.77 5.15
C ASP A 179 -16.36 -18.20 6.44
N ALA A 180 -16.47 -17.30 7.44
CA ALA A 180 -17.21 -17.57 8.67
C ALA A 180 -18.71 -17.83 8.43
N LYS A 181 -19.35 -17.12 7.48
CA LYS A 181 -20.74 -17.39 7.07
C LYS A 181 -20.88 -18.74 6.36
N ALA A 182 -19.91 -19.11 5.52
CA ALA A 182 -19.88 -20.41 4.84
C ALA A 182 -19.69 -21.57 5.83
N GLU A 183 -18.79 -21.44 6.80
CA GLU A 183 -18.60 -22.42 7.87
C GLU A 183 -19.86 -22.56 8.74
N ALA A 184 -20.48 -21.45 9.14
CA ALA A 184 -21.73 -21.47 9.91
C ALA A 184 -22.88 -22.14 9.13
N ALA A 185 -23.02 -21.84 7.84
CA ALA A 185 -24.01 -22.48 6.97
C ALA A 185 -23.74 -23.98 6.78
N ALA A 186 -22.47 -24.38 6.62
CA ALA A 186 -22.08 -25.78 6.52
C ALA A 186 -22.30 -26.55 7.83
N ALA A 187 -22.06 -25.91 8.99
CA ALA A 187 -22.34 -26.49 10.30
C ALA A 187 -23.85 -26.68 10.52
N ALA A 188 -24.67 -25.69 10.18
CA ALA A 188 -26.13 -25.80 10.25
C ALA A 188 -26.67 -26.89 9.31
N ALA A 189 -26.16 -26.98 8.08
CA ALA A 189 -26.53 -28.02 7.12
C ALA A 189 -26.15 -29.43 7.61
N ARG A 190 -25.01 -29.59 8.30
CA ARG A 190 -24.63 -30.86 8.96
C ARG A 190 -25.57 -31.20 10.10
N GLN A 191 -25.89 -30.25 10.97
CA GLN A 191 -26.81 -30.47 12.09
C GLN A 191 -28.22 -30.89 11.63
N GLU A 192 -28.77 -30.26 10.58
CA GLU A 192 -30.05 -30.69 10.01
C GLU A 192 -29.95 -32.05 9.31
N ALA A 193 -28.84 -32.35 8.62
CA ALA A 193 -28.62 -33.68 8.02
C ALA A 193 -28.53 -34.79 9.09
N ASP A 194 -27.78 -34.56 10.17
CA ASP A 194 -27.66 -35.48 11.31
C ASP A 194 -29.00 -35.67 12.01
N ARG A 195 -29.78 -34.60 12.19
CA ARG A 195 -31.13 -34.65 12.74
C ARG A 195 -32.08 -35.46 11.85
N VAL A 196 -32.13 -35.20 10.54
CA VAL A 196 -32.96 -35.97 9.59
C VAL A 196 -32.54 -37.44 9.57
N ALA A 197 -31.24 -37.73 9.61
CA ALA A 197 -30.73 -39.10 9.69
C ALA A 197 -31.14 -39.80 11.01
N ALA A 198 -31.12 -39.07 12.14
CA ALA A 198 -31.59 -39.58 13.43
C ALA A 198 -33.11 -39.82 13.46
N GLU A 199 -33.92 -38.90 12.90
CA GLU A 199 -35.37 -39.06 12.76
C GLU A 199 -35.71 -40.27 11.88
N GLU A 200 -35.02 -40.45 10.74
CA GLU A 200 -35.19 -41.61 9.85
C GLU A 200 -34.74 -42.93 10.50
N LEU A 201 -33.64 -42.92 11.25
CA LEU A 201 -33.16 -44.10 11.99
C LEU A 201 -34.11 -44.48 13.14
N ALA A 202 -34.69 -43.48 13.83
CA ALA A 202 -35.72 -43.71 14.84
C ALA A 202 -37.02 -44.26 14.24
N ARG A 203 -37.47 -43.74 13.09
CA ARG A 203 -38.61 -44.28 12.33
C ARG A 203 -38.39 -45.74 11.93
N LYS A 204 -37.22 -46.06 11.39
CA LYS A 204 -36.85 -47.44 10.99
C LYS A 204 -36.77 -48.40 12.17
N LYS A 205 -36.19 -47.96 13.30
CA LYS A 205 -36.20 -48.74 14.55
C LYS A 205 -37.62 -49.03 15.02
N LYS A 206 -38.47 -48.01 15.11
CA LYS A 206 -39.87 -48.19 15.51
C LYS A 206 -40.62 -49.14 14.57
N ALA A 207 -40.51 -48.95 13.25
CA ALA A 207 -41.14 -49.84 12.27
C ALA A 207 -40.66 -51.30 12.42
N PHE A 208 -39.37 -51.51 12.68
CA PHE A 208 -38.81 -52.83 12.95
C PHE A 208 -39.30 -53.44 14.27
N GLU A 209 -39.41 -52.63 15.33
CA GLU A 209 -39.98 -53.05 16.63
C GLU A 209 -41.47 -53.40 16.50
N ASP A 210 -42.26 -52.59 15.79
CA ASP A 210 -43.67 -52.83 15.49
C ASP A 210 -43.86 -54.11 14.65
N GLU A 211 -43.03 -54.32 13.60
CA GLU A 211 -43.00 -55.56 12.82
C GLU A 211 -42.62 -56.78 13.67
N TYR A 212 -41.62 -56.65 14.54
CA TYR A 212 -41.15 -57.75 15.39
C TYR A 212 -42.20 -58.11 16.44
N ALA A 213 -42.87 -57.12 17.03
CA ALA A 213 -44.00 -57.32 17.93
C ALA A 213 -45.19 -57.99 17.22
N ALA A 214 -45.49 -57.58 15.98
CA ALA A 214 -46.53 -58.21 15.17
C ALA A 214 -46.20 -59.68 14.81
N LYS A 215 -44.95 -59.96 14.40
CA LYS A 215 -44.46 -61.34 14.14
C LYS A 215 -44.49 -62.20 15.40
N ARG A 216 -44.05 -61.65 16.54
CA ARG A 216 -44.11 -62.32 17.84
C ARG A 216 -45.55 -62.65 18.23
N LYS A 217 -46.47 -61.69 18.14
CA LYS A 217 -47.89 -61.92 18.42
C LYS A 217 -48.50 -62.97 17.49
N ALA A 218 -48.21 -62.91 16.18
CA ALA A 218 -48.68 -63.90 15.22
C ALA A 218 -48.17 -65.31 15.55
N PHE A 219 -46.91 -65.44 16.00
CA PHE A 219 -46.35 -66.70 16.46
C PHE A 219 -46.97 -67.17 17.79
N GLU A 220 -47.21 -66.28 18.76
CA GLU A 220 -47.92 -66.59 20.00
C GLU A 220 -49.38 -67.03 19.71
N ASP A 221 -50.08 -66.37 18.80
CA ASP A 221 -51.43 -66.73 18.31
C ASP A 221 -51.42 -68.08 17.57
N GLU A 222 -50.39 -68.38 16.76
CA GLU A 222 -50.22 -69.68 16.08
C GLU A 222 -49.92 -70.81 17.07
N VAL A 223 -49.03 -70.58 18.05
CA VAL A 223 -48.75 -71.53 19.13
C VAL A 223 -50.00 -71.78 19.97
N ALA A 224 -50.79 -70.74 20.30
CA ALA A 224 -52.05 -70.90 21.01
C ALA A 224 -53.08 -71.72 20.20
N ARG A 225 -53.19 -71.47 18.89
CA ARG A 225 -54.02 -72.30 17.99
C ARG A 225 -53.53 -73.75 17.94
N LYS A 226 -52.22 -73.99 17.83
CA LYS A 226 -51.64 -75.33 17.84
C LYS A 226 -51.85 -76.04 19.18
N GLN A 227 -51.75 -75.33 20.30
CA GLN A 227 -52.09 -75.86 21.62
C GLN A 227 -53.57 -76.25 21.66
N GLN A 228 -54.49 -75.38 21.24
CA GLN A 228 -55.93 -75.67 21.20
C GLN A 228 -56.28 -76.83 20.24
N GLU A 229 -55.61 -76.94 19.08
CA GLU A 229 -55.70 -78.09 18.18
C GLU A 229 -55.20 -79.37 18.87
N THR A 230 -54.06 -79.34 19.58
CA THR A 230 -53.57 -80.52 20.32
C THR A 230 -54.43 -80.89 21.52
N GLU A 231 -55.02 -79.92 22.23
CA GLU A 231 -55.94 -80.17 23.35
C GLU A 231 -57.29 -80.74 22.86
N SER A 232 -57.82 -80.24 21.74
CA SER A 232 -59.01 -80.81 21.10
C SER A 232 -58.73 -82.19 20.51
N ALA A 233 -57.55 -82.43 19.95
CA ALA A 233 -57.09 -83.77 19.54
C ALA A 233 -56.91 -84.72 20.74
N LEU A 234 -56.34 -84.27 21.86
CA LEU A 234 -56.16 -85.07 23.07
C LEU A 234 -57.50 -85.37 23.78
N THR A 235 -58.44 -84.42 23.81
CA THR A 235 -59.77 -84.64 24.39
C THR A 235 -60.63 -85.54 23.52
N SER A 236 -60.58 -85.41 22.19
CA SER A 236 -61.24 -86.35 21.27
C SER A 236 -60.60 -87.74 21.29
N ALA A 237 -59.27 -87.86 21.34
CA ALA A 237 -58.57 -89.13 21.52
C ALA A 237 -58.91 -89.79 22.86
N ARG A 238 -59.00 -89.03 23.95
CA ARG A 238 -59.50 -89.53 25.25
C ARG A 238 -60.96 -89.98 25.17
N ALA A 239 -61.82 -89.22 24.49
CA ALA A 239 -63.22 -89.62 24.29
C ALA A 239 -63.30 -90.96 23.53
N GLN A 240 -62.59 -91.08 22.40
CA GLN A 240 -62.45 -92.33 21.64
C GLN A 240 -61.89 -93.47 22.49
N GLN A 241 -60.91 -93.21 23.36
CA GLN A 241 -60.36 -94.21 24.26
C GLN A 241 -61.39 -94.67 25.30
N THR A 242 -62.16 -93.74 25.91
CA THR A 242 -63.24 -94.12 26.84
C THR A 242 -64.40 -94.85 26.14
N GLU A 243 -64.66 -94.54 24.87
CA GLU A 243 -65.64 -95.24 24.05
C GLU A 243 -65.14 -96.64 23.64
N ALA A 244 -63.86 -96.77 23.29
CA ALA A 244 -63.20 -98.05 23.06
C ALA A 244 -63.18 -98.92 24.33
N ASP A 245 -62.95 -98.33 25.52
CA ASP A 245 -63.02 -99.03 26.80
C ASP A 245 -64.45 -99.43 27.18
N ARG A 246 -65.46 -98.59 26.88
CA ARG A 246 -66.88 -98.97 27.00
C ARG A 246 -67.22 -100.12 26.06
N ASN A 247 -66.83 -100.04 24.79
CA ASN A 247 -67.05 -101.10 23.80
C ASN A 247 -66.29 -102.39 24.17
N ARG A 248 -65.09 -102.28 24.74
CA ARG A 248 -64.33 -103.41 25.29
C ARG A 248 -65.04 -104.02 26.50
N LYS A 249 -65.59 -103.23 27.42
CA LYS A 249 -66.42 -103.72 28.53
C LYS A 249 -67.68 -104.43 28.02
N LEU A 250 -68.40 -103.82 27.07
CA LEU A 250 -69.57 -104.43 26.43
C LEU A 250 -69.21 -105.74 25.71
N ALA A 251 -68.07 -105.80 25.02
CA ALA A 251 -67.58 -107.02 24.38
C ALA A 251 -67.17 -108.10 25.39
N LEU A 252 -66.60 -107.72 26.54
CA LEU A 252 -66.30 -108.64 27.64
C LEU A 252 -67.59 -109.15 28.32
N ASP A 253 -68.58 -108.29 28.54
CA ASP A 253 -69.90 -108.67 29.10
C ASP A 253 -70.69 -109.54 28.12
N LEU A 254 -70.62 -109.26 26.81
CA LEU A 254 -71.17 -110.13 25.76
C LEU A 254 -70.42 -111.48 25.74
N ARG A 255 -69.09 -111.49 25.81
CA ARG A 255 -68.30 -112.73 25.91
C ARG A 255 -68.67 -113.51 27.16
N LYS A 256 -68.92 -112.84 28.30
CA LYS A 256 -69.36 -113.47 29.54
C LYS A 256 -70.75 -114.09 29.40
N LYS A 257 -71.72 -113.35 28.84
CA LYS A 257 -73.08 -113.85 28.51
C LYS A 257 -73.07 -114.99 27.50
N VAL A 258 -72.18 -114.96 26.51
CA VAL A 258 -71.98 -116.06 25.54
C VAL A 258 -71.34 -117.26 26.23
N ALA A 259 -70.36 -117.08 27.11
CA ALA A 259 -69.79 -118.17 27.90
C ALA A 259 -70.82 -118.78 28.87
N GLU A 260 -71.65 -117.97 29.52
CA GLU A 260 -72.79 -118.42 30.34
C GLU A 260 -73.83 -119.17 29.50
N ARG A 261 -74.13 -118.73 28.27
CA ARG A 261 -75.00 -119.46 27.33
C ARG A 261 -74.38 -120.77 26.84
N ILE A 262 -73.08 -120.79 26.53
CA ILE A 262 -72.37 -122.00 26.12
C ILE A 262 -72.34 -123.00 27.28
N ALA A 263 -72.04 -122.56 28.50
CA ALA A 263 -72.13 -123.41 29.69
C ALA A 263 -73.56 -123.93 29.93
N ALA A 264 -74.59 -123.11 29.76
CA ALA A 264 -75.98 -123.55 29.86
C ALA A 264 -76.36 -124.58 28.77
N THR A 265 -75.85 -124.43 27.54
CA THR A 265 -76.03 -125.46 26.49
C THR A 265 -75.18 -126.71 26.73
N ASP A 266 -73.99 -126.60 27.31
CA ASP A 266 -73.13 -127.75 27.61
C ASP A 266 -73.72 -128.60 28.74
N VAL A 267 -74.31 -127.96 29.77
CA VAL A 267 -75.14 -128.65 30.78
C VAL A 267 -76.36 -129.32 30.13
N ALA A 268 -77.10 -128.63 29.27
CA ALA A 268 -78.27 -129.21 28.59
C ALA A 268 -77.91 -130.37 27.63
N VAL A 269 -76.75 -130.31 26.97
CA VAL A 269 -76.24 -131.38 26.11
C VAL A 269 -75.74 -132.57 26.94
N GLN A 270 -75.07 -132.34 28.08
CA GLN A 270 -74.65 -133.41 28.98
C GLN A 270 -75.83 -134.07 29.71
N GLU A 271 -76.92 -133.35 30.01
CA GLU A 271 -78.16 -133.95 30.50
C GLU A 271 -78.87 -134.78 29.41
N ALA A 272 -78.87 -134.32 28.15
CA ALA A 272 -79.43 -135.09 27.03
C ALA A 272 -78.60 -136.34 26.68
N MET A 273 -77.27 -136.29 26.78
CA MET A 273 -76.37 -137.42 26.51
C MET A 273 -76.38 -138.52 27.58
N ARG A 274 -77.06 -138.32 28.73
CA ARG A 274 -77.06 -139.29 29.84
C ARG A 274 -78.20 -140.31 29.80
N LEU A 275 -79.13 -140.18 28.84
CA LEU A 275 -80.34 -141.02 28.73
C LEU A 275 -80.38 -141.95 27.50
N LEU A 276 -79.37 -141.91 26.62
CA LEU A 276 -79.23 -142.83 25.49
C LEU A 276 -77.76 -143.25 25.33
N ALA A 277 -77.47 -144.52 25.63
CA ALA A 277 -76.21 -145.21 25.30
C ALA A 277 -76.54 -146.39 24.36
N PRO A 278 -75.57 -147.06 23.67
CA PRO A 278 -74.10 -146.90 23.68
C PRO A 278 -73.45 -146.95 22.24
N VAL A 279 -72.16 -147.34 22.16
CA VAL A 279 -71.39 -147.89 21.01
C VAL A 279 -70.40 -146.94 20.29
N GLU A 280 -69.33 -147.57 19.78
CA GLU A 280 -68.05 -147.08 19.23
C GLU A 280 -68.16 -146.34 17.88
N GLU A 281 -67.19 -145.46 17.57
CA GLU A 281 -66.18 -145.62 16.49
C GLU A 281 -65.38 -144.31 16.21
N ALA A 282 -64.15 -144.47 15.71
CA ALA A 282 -63.34 -143.44 15.04
C ALA A 282 -63.17 -143.86 13.54
N PRO A 283 -62.50 -143.14 12.60
CA PRO A 283 -61.59 -141.97 12.72
C PRO A 283 -61.63 -140.93 11.53
N SER A 284 -60.56 -140.11 11.39
CA SER A 284 -59.85 -139.78 10.11
C SER A 284 -60.20 -138.56 9.21
N ASN A 285 -59.17 -137.68 9.03
CA ASN A 285 -58.80 -136.82 7.86
C ASN A 285 -59.80 -135.75 7.33
N GLY A 286 -59.43 -134.60 6.75
CA GLY A 286 -58.14 -133.94 6.35
C GLY A 286 -58.49 -132.61 5.60
N ASP A 287 -57.64 -131.82 4.93
CA ASP A 287 -56.17 -131.69 4.77
C ASP A 287 -55.85 -130.32 4.06
N ARG A 288 -54.57 -129.88 4.04
CA ARG A 288 -53.92 -128.86 3.13
C ARG A 288 -54.17 -127.33 3.19
N LYS A 289 -53.03 -126.65 3.47
CA LYS A 289 -52.38 -125.42 2.87
C LYS A 289 -52.62 -125.17 1.35
N PRO A 290 -52.19 -124.04 0.69
CA PRO A 290 -51.01 -123.18 0.97
C PRO A 290 -51.12 -121.64 0.73
N SER A 291 -49.98 -120.94 0.91
CA SER A 291 -49.61 -119.54 0.53
C SER A 291 -49.45 -119.36 -1.01
N PRO A 292 -49.02 -118.21 -1.65
CA PRO A 292 -47.91 -117.28 -1.27
C PRO A 292 -48.03 -115.76 -1.69
N ALA A 293 -46.92 -115.01 -1.56
CA ALA A 293 -46.64 -113.63 -2.03
C ALA A 293 -46.06 -113.63 -3.50
N PRO A 294 -45.49 -112.54 -4.14
CA PRO A 294 -44.95 -111.24 -3.67
C PRO A 294 -45.20 -109.97 -4.57
N ALA A 295 -44.34 -108.92 -4.45
CA ALA A 295 -44.38 -107.53 -5.00
C ALA A 295 -43.87 -107.39 -6.49
N PRO A 296 -43.49 -106.22 -7.14
CA PRO A 296 -43.28 -104.80 -6.69
C PRO A 296 -43.72 -103.63 -7.67
N ALA A 297 -43.13 -102.43 -7.51
CA ALA A 297 -43.38 -101.05 -8.06
C ALA A 297 -43.05 -100.81 -9.59
N PRO A 298 -42.93 -99.58 -10.22
CA PRO A 298 -43.01 -98.16 -9.73
C PRO A 298 -43.60 -97.04 -10.67
N ALA A 299 -43.57 -95.78 -10.17
CA ALA A 299 -43.26 -94.48 -10.86
C ALA A 299 -44.26 -93.67 -11.77
N ALA A 300 -44.49 -92.39 -11.37
CA ALA A 300 -44.13 -91.13 -12.10
C ALA A 300 -45.20 -90.07 -12.51
N LYS A 301 -44.85 -88.81 -12.17
CA LYS A 301 -45.22 -87.47 -12.72
C LYS A 301 -46.59 -86.82 -12.39
N GLY A 302 -46.49 -85.50 -12.16
CA GLY A 302 -47.51 -84.53 -11.79
C GLY A 302 -46.83 -83.33 -11.15
#